data_AF-A0A0M5KJP4-F1
#
_entry.id   AF-A0A0M5KJP4-F1
#
_cell.length_a   1.000
_cell.length_b   1.000
_cell.length_c   1.000
_cell.angle_alpha   90.00
_cell.angle_beta   90.00
_cell.angle_gamma   90.00
#
_symmetry.space_group_name_H-M   'P 1'
#
loop_
_entity.id
_entity.type
_entity.pdbx_description
1 polymer ?
#
loop_
_entity_poly.entity_id
_entity_poly.type
_entity_poly.pdbx_seq_one_letter_code
_entity_poly.pdbx_strand_id
1 'polypeptide(L)'
;MAKQKFKITNWSAYNKALRQRGSLTVWLDESAIAAWTEKAQPEGRGRPLHYTDMAITTVLMMKRVLNLPLRALQGFVDSIFKLMELPVLPGLLSGQQTGKERKYQH
;
A
#
# COMPACT_ATOMS: atom_id res chain seq x y z
N MET A 1 3.42 37.13 -18.78
CA MET A 1 2.02 36.68 -18.54
C MET A 1 1.65 36.98 -17.09
N ALA A 2 0.54 37.69 -16.85
CA ALA A 2 0.14 38.11 -15.50
C ALA A 2 -0.60 36.96 -14.75
N LYS A 3 -0.26 36.76 -13.47
CA LYS A 3 -0.83 35.70 -12.63
C LYS A 3 -2.27 36.08 -12.23
N GLN A 4 -3.28 35.36 -12.72
CA GLN A 4 -4.67 35.57 -12.31
C GLN A 4 -4.84 35.32 -10.80
N LYS A 5 -5.31 36.32 -10.06
CA LYS A 5 -5.67 36.22 -8.64
C LYS A 5 -7.16 35.86 -8.54
N PHE A 6 -7.46 34.62 -8.21
CA PHE A 6 -8.82 34.16 -7.94
C PHE A 6 -9.17 34.41 -6.46
N LYS A 7 -10.36 34.96 -6.18
CA LYS A 7 -10.87 35.15 -4.83
C LYS A 7 -11.84 34.01 -4.51
N ILE A 8 -11.50 33.17 -3.54
CA ILE A 8 -12.35 32.03 -3.14
C ILE A 8 -13.49 32.58 -2.26
N THR A 9 -14.70 32.65 -2.82
CA THR A 9 -15.91 33.12 -2.12
C THR A 9 -16.63 32.02 -1.35
N ASN A 10 -16.48 30.75 -1.74
CA ASN A 10 -17.10 29.61 -1.08
C ASN A 10 -16.03 28.59 -0.65
N TRP A 11 -15.43 28.84 0.52
CA TRP A 11 -14.38 28.01 1.10
C TRP A 11 -14.80 26.55 1.33
N SER A 12 -16.07 26.33 1.72
CA SER A 12 -16.61 24.98 1.96
C SER A 12 -16.66 24.14 0.69
N ALA A 13 -17.21 24.70 -0.40
CA ALA A 13 -17.25 24.03 -1.69
C ALA A 13 -15.85 23.77 -2.26
N TYR A 14 -14.95 24.75 -2.12
CA TYR A 14 -13.54 24.61 -2.52
C TYR A 14 -12.83 23.48 -1.77
N ASN A 15 -12.98 23.40 -0.46
CA ASN A 15 -12.41 22.32 0.35
C ASN A 15 -13.03 20.94 0.06
N LYS A 16 -14.32 20.88 -0.25
CA LYS A 16 -14.95 19.63 -0.70
C LYS A 16 -14.31 19.14 -2.01
N ALA A 17 -14.12 20.04 -2.97
CA ALA A 17 -13.47 19.72 -4.24
C ALA A 17 -12.00 19.32 -4.06
N LEU A 18 -11.25 19.96 -3.15
CA LEU A 18 -9.87 19.56 -2.83
C LEU A 18 -9.80 18.15 -2.23
N ARG A 19 -10.71 17.84 -1.28
CA ARG A 19 -10.79 16.49 -0.69
C ARG A 19 -11.16 15.44 -1.73
N GLN A 20 -12.10 15.75 -2.63
CA GLN A 20 -12.50 14.84 -3.72
C GLN A 20 -11.36 14.59 -4.71
N ARG A 21 -10.55 15.61 -5.02
CA ARG A 21 -9.36 15.43 -5.89
C ARG A 21 -8.31 14.49 -5.31
N GLY A 22 -8.18 14.43 -3.99
CA GLY A 22 -7.27 13.53 -3.29
C GLY A 22 -7.92 12.23 -2.83
N SER A 23 -9.22 12.02 -3.11
CA SER A 23 -9.92 10.81 -2.70
C SER A 23 -9.56 9.68 -3.65
N LEU A 24 -9.09 8.56 -3.09
CA LEU A 24 -8.76 7.36 -3.82
C LEU A 24 -9.81 6.29 -3.52
N THR A 25 -10.38 5.70 -4.57
CA THR A 25 -11.24 4.51 -4.48
C THR A 25 -10.48 3.34 -5.10
N VAL A 26 -10.32 2.26 -4.34
CA VAL A 26 -9.63 1.04 -4.78
C VAL A 26 -10.65 -0.07 -4.88
N TRP A 27 -10.75 -0.70 -6.05
CA TRP A 27 -11.55 -1.89 -6.28
C TRP A 27 -10.60 -3.06 -6.49
N LEU A 28 -10.74 -4.11 -5.68
CA LEU A 28 -9.97 -5.34 -5.82
C LEU A 28 -10.95 -6.47 -6.10
N ASP A 29 -10.66 -7.19 -7.18
CA ASP A 29 -11.45 -8.33 -7.57
C ASP A 29 -11.18 -9.51 -6.63
N GLU A 30 -12.21 -10.25 -6.22
CA GLU A 30 -12.08 -11.39 -5.30
C GLU A 30 -11.18 -12.49 -5.87
N SER A 31 -11.17 -12.68 -7.20
CA SER A 31 -10.27 -13.64 -7.85
C SER A 31 -8.82 -13.17 -7.80
N ALA A 32 -8.57 -11.86 -7.87
CA ALA A 32 -7.24 -11.29 -7.69
C ALA A 32 -6.75 -11.47 -6.24
N ILE A 33 -7.61 -11.25 -5.26
CA ILE A 33 -7.30 -11.51 -3.84
C ILE A 33 -6.98 -12.99 -3.62
N ALA A 34 -7.77 -13.89 -4.19
CA ALA A 34 -7.53 -15.33 -4.10
C ALA A 34 -6.24 -15.78 -4.81
N ALA A 35 -5.84 -15.10 -5.89
CA ALA A 35 -4.60 -15.33 -6.62
C ALA A 35 -3.37 -14.71 -5.93
N TRP A 36 -3.56 -13.79 -4.99
CA TRP A 36 -2.46 -13.16 -4.24
C TRP A 36 -1.93 -14.03 -3.11
N THR A 37 -2.73 -14.95 -2.58
CA THR A 37 -2.31 -15.88 -1.53
C THR A 37 -1.73 -17.15 -2.15
N GLU A 38 -0.50 -17.48 -1.76
CA GLU A 38 0.15 -18.74 -2.14
C GLU A 38 -0.63 -19.91 -1.52
N LYS A 39 -1.18 -20.81 -2.34
CA LYS A 39 -1.86 -22.04 -1.87
C LYS A 39 -0.92 -23.24 -1.76
N ALA A 40 0.30 -23.12 -2.30
CA ALA A 40 1.27 -24.20 -2.29
C ALA A 40 1.83 -24.38 -0.86
N GLN A 41 1.86 -25.62 -0.37
CA GLN A 41 2.68 -25.93 0.79
C GLN A 41 4.14 -25.62 0.43
N PRO A 42 4.91 -24.97 1.32
CA PRO A 42 6.32 -24.72 1.05
C PRO A 42 7.05 -26.06 0.88
N GLU A 43 7.38 -26.40 -0.36
CA GLU A 43 8.18 -27.58 -0.68
C GLU A 43 9.67 -27.28 -0.39
N GLY A 44 10.05 -27.38 0.89
CA GLY A 44 11.44 -27.31 1.32
C GLY A 44 11.69 -26.59 2.65
N ARG A 45 12.96 -26.55 3.06
CA ARG A 45 13.42 -25.71 4.20
C ARG A 45 13.60 -24.27 3.73
N GLY A 46 12.62 -23.42 4.02
CA GLY A 46 12.64 -21.98 3.71
C GLY A 46 11.49 -21.26 4.41
N ARG A 47 11.50 -19.92 4.38
CA ARG A 47 10.37 -19.12 4.90
C ARG A 47 9.15 -19.39 4.00
N PRO A 48 7.97 -19.71 4.57
CA PRO A 48 6.76 -19.84 3.78
C PRO A 48 6.51 -18.58 2.94
N LEU A 49 6.33 -18.76 1.64
CA LEU A 49 5.84 -17.71 0.75
C LEU A 49 4.35 -17.56 1.03
N HIS A 50 3.97 -16.43 1.62
CA HIS A 50 2.56 -16.12 1.91
C HIS A 50 1.85 -15.43 0.74
N TYR A 51 2.64 -14.92 -0.21
CA TYR A 51 2.16 -14.07 -1.31
C TYR A 51 2.79 -14.47 -2.63
N THR A 52 1.99 -14.44 -3.69
CA THR A 52 2.43 -14.74 -5.05
C THR A 52 3.23 -13.58 -5.67
N ASP A 53 4.05 -13.86 -6.68
CA ASP A 53 4.80 -12.83 -7.43
C ASP A 53 3.89 -11.76 -8.04
N MET A 54 2.65 -12.13 -8.39
CA MET A 54 1.63 -11.22 -8.88
C MET A 54 1.23 -10.19 -7.82
N ALA A 55 1.06 -10.60 -6.56
CA ALA A 55 0.76 -9.71 -5.45
C ALA A 55 1.92 -8.72 -5.20
N ILE A 56 3.15 -9.24 -5.15
CA ILE A 56 4.36 -8.44 -4.93
C ILE A 56 4.53 -7.41 -6.05
N THR A 57 4.40 -7.82 -7.31
CA THR A 57 4.53 -6.94 -8.46
C THR A 57 3.45 -5.85 -8.45
N THR A 58 2.21 -6.19 -8.13
CA THR A 58 1.10 -5.23 -8.08
C THR A 58 1.35 -4.16 -7.01
N VAL A 59 1.78 -4.56 -5.81
CA VAL A 59 2.11 -3.65 -4.71
C VAL A 59 3.30 -2.75 -5.07
N LEU A 60 4.31 -3.26 -5.77
CA LEU A 60 5.43 -2.48 -6.27
C LEU A 60 5.05 -1.49 -7.38
N MET A 61 4.12 -1.86 -8.26
CA MET A 61 3.55 -0.93 -9.25
C MET A 61 2.78 0.19 -8.55
N MET A 62 1.98 -0.14 -7.54
CA MET A 62 1.25 0.85 -6.75
C MET A 62 2.18 1.82 -6.01
N LYS A 63 3.28 1.31 -5.45
CA LYS A 63 4.36 2.13 -4.89
C LYS A 63 4.85 3.17 -5.88
N ARG A 64 5.07 2.76 -7.14
CA ARG A 64 5.61 3.62 -8.20
C ARG A 64 4.58 4.66 -8.65
N VAL A 65 3.33 4.27 -8.88
CA VAL A 65 2.26 5.16 -9.32
C VAL A 65 1.93 6.21 -8.27
N LEU A 66 1.90 5.82 -7.00
CA LEU A 66 1.63 6.72 -5.88
C LEU A 66 2.90 7.41 -5.33
N ASN A 67 4.07 7.10 -5.91
CA ASN A 67 5.38 7.59 -5.48
C ASN A 67 5.62 7.47 -3.96
N LEU A 68 5.24 6.32 -3.37
CA LEU A 68 5.32 6.10 -1.93
C LEU A 68 6.67 5.47 -1.50
N PRO A 69 7.26 5.89 -0.36
CA PRO A 69 8.34 5.14 0.26
C PRO A 69 7.82 3.80 0.81
N LEU A 70 8.71 2.80 0.95
CA LEU A 70 8.32 1.43 1.32
C LEU A 70 7.54 1.35 2.63
N ARG A 71 7.92 2.16 3.64
CA ARG A 71 7.20 2.22 4.93
C ARG A 71 5.78 2.79 4.80
N ALA A 72 5.57 3.79 3.95
CA ALA A 72 4.24 4.35 3.72
C ALA A 72 3.37 3.38 2.91
N LEU A 73 3.97 2.66 1.94
CA LEU A 73 3.28 1.61 1.18
C LEU A 73 2.77 0.50 2.10
N GLN A 74 3.55 0.11 3.11
CA GLN A 74 3.13 -0.90 4.09
C GLN A 74 1.85 -0.49 4.81
N GLY A 75 1.84 0.67 5.46
CA GLY A 75 0.66 1.16 6.16
C GLY A 75 -0.53 1.40 5.22
N PHE A 76 -0.27 1.78 3.97
CA PHE A 76 -1.31 1.98 2.96
C PHE A 76 -1.97 0.65 2.55
N VAL A 77 -1.17 -0.38 2.27
CA VAL A 77 -1.68 -1.71 1.94
C VAL A 77 -2.39 -2.36 3.13
N ASP A 78 -1.83 -2.23 4.33
CA ASP A 78 -2.48 -2.70 5.58
C ASP A 78 -3.85 -2.03 5.79
N SER A 79 -3.97 -0.74 5.45
CA SER A 79 -5.22 0.02 5.53
C SER A 79 -6.25 -0.45 4.50
N ILE A 80 -5.84 -0.81 3.28
CA ILE A 80 -6.72 -1.41 2.28
C ILE A 80 -7.23 -2.77 2.76
N PHE A 81 -6.35 -3.65 3.25
CA PHE A 81 -6.75 -4.96 3.75
C PHE A 81 -7.74 -4.85 4.93
N LYS A 82 -7.50 -3.91 5.85
CA LYS A 82 -8.43 -3.61 6.94
C LYS A 82 -9.79 -3.09 6.45
N LEU A 83 -9.80 -2.25 5.40
CA LEU A 83 -11.04 -1.72 4.82
C LEU A 83 -11.88 -2.81 4.15
N MET A 84 -11.24 -3.84 3.59
CA MET A 84 -11.90 -4.99 2.95
C MET A 84 -12.27 -6.11 3.93
N GLU A 85 -12.11 -5.91 5.24
CA GLU A 85 -12.31 -6.93 6.30
C GLU A 85 -11.47 -8.21 6.09
N LEU A 86 -10.38 -8.12 5.33
CA LEU A 86 -9.47 -9.24 5.10
C LEU A 86 -8.48 -9.38 6.27
N PRO A 87 -8.08 -10.61 6.63
CA PRO A 87 -7.07 -10.81 7.67
C PRO A 87 -5.75 -10.14 7.24
N VAL A 88 -5.28 -9.19 8.06
CA VAL A 88 -3.98 -8.55 7.88
C VAL A 88 -2.89 -9.60 8.15
N LEU A 89 -2.41 -10.24 7.10
CA LEU A 89 -1.38 -11.27 7.20
C LEU A 89 -0.02 -10.61 7.50
N PRO A 90 0.66 -10.98 8.60
CA PRO A 90 1.91 -10.36 8.97
C PRO A 90 3.00 -10.63 7.92
N GLY A 91 3.41 -9.57 7.21
CA GLY A 91 4.75 -9.50 6.65
C GLY A 91 4.92 -9.34 5.15
N LEU A 92 4.00 -8.64 4.47
CA LEU A 92 4.19 -8.24 3.08
C LEU A 92 5.47 -7.41 2.88
N LEU A 93 5.86 -6.58 3.85
CA LEU A 93 7.04 -5.69 3.75
C LEU A 93 7.98 -5.70 4.98
N SER A 94 7.66 -6.50 6.02
CA SER A 94 8.49 -6.58 7.23
C SER A 94 9.83 -7.31 7.02
N GLY A 95 9.96 -8.11 5.96
CA GLY A 95 11.15 -8.93 5.68
C GLY A 95 12.38 -8.17 5.16
N GLN A 96 12.28 -6.87 4.85
CA GLN A 96 13.36 -6.10 4.22
C GLN A 96 14.11 -5.17 5.19
N GLN A 97 13.76 -5.10 6.48
CA GLN A 97 14.37 -4.15 7.44
C GLN A 97 15.16 -4.78 8.59
N THR A 98 15.12 -6.10 8.79
CA THR A 98 15.89 -6.76 9.86
C THR A 98 17.31 -7.08 9.42
N GLY A 99 18.13 -6.05 9.22
CA GLY A 99 19.55 -6.21 8.85
C GLY A 99 20.51 -5.16 9.40
N LYS A 100 20.03 -4.11 10.08
CA LYS A 100 20.90 -3.02 10.57
C LYS A 100 20.41 -2.41 11.89
N GLU A 101 20.35 -3.18 12.97
CA GLU A 101 20.20 -2.59 14.32
C GLU A 101 20.67 -3.52 15.46
N ARG A 102 21.83 -4.15 15.30
CA ARG A 102 22.52 -4.88 16.38
C ARG A 102 24.01 -4.56 16.45
N LYS A 103 24.38 -3.28 16.38
CA LYS A 103 25.78 -2.85 16.55
C LYS A 103 25.95 -1.52 17.30
N TYR A 104 25.13 -1.20 18.30
CA TYR A 104 25.45 -0.12 19.26
C TYR A 104 24.83 -0.39 20.63
N GLN A 105 25.13 -1.55 21.22
CA GLN A 105 25.03 -1.75 22.66
C GLN A 105 26.18 -2.65 23.09
N HIS A 106 27.33 -2.03 23.34
CA HIS A 106 28.33 -2.42 24.33
C HIS A 106 29.18 -1.19 24.62
#